data_AF-A0A8H6LDT5-F1
#
_entry.id   AF-A0A8H6LDT5-F1
#
_cell.length_a   1.000
_cell.length_b   1.000
_cell.length_c   1.000
_cell.angle_alpha   90.00
_cell.angle_beta   90.00
_cell.angle_gamma   90.00
#
_symmetry.space_group_name_H-M   'P 1'
#
loop_
_entity.id
_entity.type
_entity.pdbx_description
1 polymer ?
#
loop_
_entity_poly.entity_id
_entity_poly.type
_entity_poly.pdbx_seq_one_letter_code
_entity_poly.pdbx_strand_id
1 'polypeptide(L)'
;MPHDGPPGHKVIDNAIRKKVQINQFLFEHDRELEDTVLSGSDWDLLAKTHAFLEPFASATLYAEGKCSSVSQSLFLMDALLFHYESAKVRHSQPGSMDTRMLHAIEMGWFVLDKYYTMTEDVPVYAAALLLDPSKRLAYIQQGLPRAWHETAIAGARDVWMAEYQGLAISKEPQRRPAPLPSKKDGQLSFLFRSIEVKQKAISTDSDNLGSFINALPLEIDCTPLEWWSRLEQRAQYPRLSRMAIDILSVPSESAEPERAFSGARRTASWDRLRITCKRLKKV
;
A
#
# COMPACT_ATOMS: atom_id res chain seq x y z
N MET A 1 -5.07 -14.16 -15.78
CA MET A 1 -3.67 -14.55 -15.48
C MET A 1 -3.60 -14.67 -13.97
N PRO A 2 -3.23 -15.81 -13.39
CA PRO A 2 -3.23 -15.96 -11.94
C PRO A 2 -2.14 -15.08 -11.36
N HIS A 3 -2.56 -14.23 -10.41
CA HIS A 3 -1.75 -13.27 -9.68
C HIS A 3 -0.39 -13.85 -9.25
N ASP A 4 0.68 -13.11 -9.50
CA ASP A 4 2.06 -13.53 -9.23
C ASP A 4 2.46 -13.28 -7.77
N GLY A 5 1.78 -13.98 -6.85
CA GLY A 5 2.27 -14.13 -5.48
C GLY A 5 3.70 -14.68 -5.41
N PRO A 6 4.42 -14.48 -4.31
CA PRO A 6 5.86 -14.72 -4.21
C PRO A 6 6.24 -16.16 -4.62
N PRO A 7 7.36 -16.33 -5.36
CA PRO A 7 7.71 -17.60 -6.01
C PRO A 7 7.79 -18.77 -5.02
N GLY A 8 8.26 -18.52 -3.79
CA GLY A 8 8.29 -19.53 -2.73
C GLY A 8 6.90 -20.06 -2.33
N HIS A 9 5.93 -19.17 -2.11
CA HIS A 9 4.55 -19.58 -1.76
C HIS A 9 3.93 -20.42 -2.87
N LYS A 10 4.09 -20.00 -4.14
CA LYS A 10 3.55 -20.74 -5.30
C LYS A 10 4.17 -22.12 -5.48
N VAL A 11 5.48 -22.26 -5.23
CA VAL A 11 6.15 -23.56 -5.32
C VAL A 11 5.59 -24.50 -4.26
N ILE A 12 5.42 -24.01 -3.02
CA ILE A 12 4.87 -24.81 -1.92
C ILE A 12 3.39 -25.16 -2.17
N ASP A 13 2.57 -24.21 -2.63
CA ASP A 13 1.16 -24.45 -2.99
C ASP A 13 1.04 -25.56 -4.05
N ASN A 14 1.86 -25.48 -5.10
CA ASN A 14 1.91 -26.52 -6.13
C ASN A 14 2.36 -27.88 -5.60
N ALA A 15 3.36 -27.91 -4.71
CA ALA A 15 3.84 -29.14 -4.08
C ALA A 15 2.76 -29.78 -3.22
N ILE A 16 2.04 -29.01 -2.41
CA ILE A 16 0.93 -29.50 -1.58
C ILE A 16 -0.19 -30.05 -2.47
N ARG A 17 -0.59 -29.31 -3.51
CA ARG A 17 -1.65 -29.75 -4.44
C ARG A 17 -1.30 -31.04 -5.20
N LYS A 18 -0.02 -31.26 -5.48
CA LYS A 18 0.50 -32.44 -6.19
C LYS A 18 1.08 -33.50 -5.25
N LYS A 19 0.83 -33.43 -3.95
CA LYS A 19 1.43 -34.32 -2.93
C LYS A 19 1.31 -35.80 -3.30
N VAL A 20 0.15 -36.25 -3.78
CA VAL A 20 -0.07 -37.65 -4.16
C VAL A 20 0.83 -38.06 -5.33
N GLN A 21 0.87 -37.24 -6.38
CA GLN A 21 1.68 -37.51 -7.58
C GLN A 21 3.18 -37.42 -7.27
N ILE A 22 3.58 -36.47 -6.43
CA ILE A 22 4.97 -36.33 -6.00
C ILE A 22 5.39 -37.54 -5.18
N ASN A 23 4.60 -37.96 -4.19
CA ASN A 23 4.91 -39.14 -3.40
C ASN A 23 4.95 -40.42 -4.24
N GLN A 24 4.07 -40.55 -5.22
CA GLN A 24 4.11 -41.68 -6.16
C GLN A 24 5.39 -41.68 -6.99
N PHE A 25 5.77 -40.53 -7.56
CA PHE A 25 7.00 -40.39 -8.33
C PHE A 25 8.25 -40.70 -7.50
N LEU A 26 8.32 -40.15 -6.27
CA LEU A 26 9.42 -40.41 -5.34
C LEU A 26 9.53 -41.90 -4.99
N PHE A 27 8.39 -42.58 -4.78
CA PHE A 27 8.38 -44.02 -4.51
C PHE A 27 8.85 -44.84 -5.73
N GLU A 28 8.43 -44.47 -6.93
CA GLU A 28 8.84 -45.15 -8.16
C GLU A 28 10.34 -44.99 -8.48
N HIS A 29 10.97 -43.91 -7.99
CA HIS A 29 12.36 -43.54 -8.30
C HIS A 29 13.28 -43.54 -7.06
N ASP A 30 12.86 -44.22 -5.98
CA ASP A 30 13.53 -44.23 -4.67
C ASP A 30 15.02 -44.62 -4.75
N ARG A 31 15.37 -45.56 -5.64
CA ARG A 31 16.75 -46.03 -5.86
C ARG A 31 17.69 -44.97 -6.47
N GLU A 32 17.14 -43.96 -7.15
CA GLU A 32 17.91 -42.89 -7.79
C GLU A 32 17.95 -41.61 -6.95
N LEU A 33 17.03 -41.50 -5.98
CA LEU A 33 16.76 -40.27 -5.23
C LEU A 33 17.24 -40.31 -3.77
N GLU A 34 17.70 -41.46 -3.27
CA GLU A 34 18.33 -41.69 -1.96
C GLU A 34 17.77 -40.81 -0.83
N ASP A 35 18.43 -39.69 -0.52
CA ASP A 35 18.13 -38.80 0.61
C ASP A 35 17.12 -37.68 0.31
N THR A 36 16.55 -37.62 -0.89
CA THR A 36 15.66 -36.52 -1.33
C THR A 36 14.16 -36.80 -1.12
N VAL A 37 13.82 -37.94 -0.51
CA VAL A 37 12.44 -38.33 -0.26
C VAL A 37 11.85 -37.49 0.89
N LEU A 38 10.75 -36.81 0.61
CA LEU A 38 10.05 -35.99 1.61
C LEU A 38 9.37 -36.87 2.67
N SER A 39 9.78 -36.72 3.93
CA SER A 39 9.16 -37.41 5.05
C SER A 39 7.78 -36.83 5.38
N GLY A 40 7.00 -37.56 6.17
CA GLY A 40 5.75 -37.02 6.73
C GLY A 40 5.94 -35.71 7.51
N SER A 41 7.09 -35.56 8.17
CA SER A 41 7.43 -34.33 8.90
C SER A 41 7.76 -33.15 7.99
N ASP A 42 8.34 -33.42 6.81
CA ASP A 42 8.63 -32.38 5.83
C ASP A 42 7.35 -31.87 5.17
N TRP A 43 6.41 -32.77 4.88
CA TRP A 43 5.08 -32.41 4.39
C TRP A 43 4.28 -31.58 5.41
N ASP A 44 4.40 -31.88 6.71
CA ASP A 44 3.80 -31.09 7.77
C ASP A 44 4.42 -29.68 7.85
N LEU A 45 5.76 -29.59 7.78
CA LEU A 45 6.47 -28.31 7.74
C LEU A 45 6.07 -27.46 6.52
N LEU A 46 5.97 -28.08 5.33
CA LEU A 46 5.52 -27.40 4.11
C LEU A 46 4.09 -26.88 4.26
N ALA A 47 3.18 -27.65 4.85
CA ALA A 47 1.81 -27.22 5.08
C ALA A 47 1.73 -26.03 6.05
N LYS A 48 2.49 -26.08 7.16
CA LYS A 48 2.59 -24.97 8.12
C LYS A 48 3.20 -23.72 7.50
N THR A 49 4.26 -23.90 6.71
CA THR A 49 4.92 -22.80 5.98
C THR A 49 3.96 -22.17 4.97
N HIS A 50 3.21 -22.97 4.22
CA HIS A 50 2.19 -22.48 3.30
C HIS A 50 1.12 -21.64 4.01
N ALA A 51 0.57 -22.17 5.10
CA ALA A 51 -0.42 -21.46 5.91
C ALA A 51 0.15 -20.15 6.50
N PHE A 52 1.42 -20.15 6.91
CA PHE A 52 2.08 -18.96 7.42
C PHE A 52 2.32 -17.89 6.35
N LEU A 53 2.64 -18.30 5.12
CA LEU A 53 2.94 -17.40 4.00
C LEU A 53 1.69 -16.86 3.29
N GLU A 54 0.50 -17.38 3.56
CA GLU A 54 -0.74 -16.94 2.91
C GLU A 54 -1.00 -15.42 3.09
N PRO A 55 -0.87 -14.82 4.30
CA PRO A 55 -1.04 -13.38 4.46
C PRO A 55 -0.05 -12.55 3.64
N PHE A 56 1.15 -13.06 3.36
CA PHE A 56 2.13 -12.40 2.49
C PHE A 56 1.70 -12.42 1.03
N ALA A 57 1.13 -13.54 0.57
CA ALA A 57 0.57 -13.63 -0.77
C ALA A 57 -0.60 -12.65 -0.94
N SER A 58 -1.47 -12.56 0.06
CA SER A 58 -2.59 -11.61 0.12
C SER A 58 -2.10 -10.15 0.18
N ALA A 59 -1.08 -9.85 0.99
CA ALA A 59 -0.47 -8.52 1.08
C ALA A 59 0.18 -8.09 -0.25
N THR A 60 0.91 -9.00 -0.91
CA THR A 60 1.52 -8.73 -2.24
C THR A 60 0.46 -8.39 -3.26
N LEU A 61 -0.63 -9.17 -3.29
CA LEU A 61 -1.75 -8.91 -4.20
C LEU A 61 -2.43 -7.56 -3.91
N TYR A 62 -2.55 -7.20 -2.64
CA TYR A 62 -3.11 -5.92 -2.22
C TYR A 62 -2.21 -4.74 -2.65
N ALA A 63 -0.89 -4.86 -2.48
CA ALA A 63 0.10 -3.86 -2.87
C ALA A 63 0.24 -3.70 -4.40
N GLU A 64 -0.09 -4.74 -5.16
CA GLU A 64 -0.16 -4.75 -6.63
C GLU A 64 -1.38 -4.02 -7.24
N GLY A 65 -2.28 -3.52 -6.39
CA GLY A 65 -3.48 -2.79 -6.80
C GLY A 65 -3.15 -1.44 -7.48
N LYS A 66 -4.03 -0.98 -8.38
CA LYS A 66 -3.89 0.29 -9.13
C LYS A 66 -3.86 1.57 -8.26
N CYS A 67 -4.07 1.44 -6.96
CA CYS A 67 -4.13 2.56 -6.03
C CYS A 67 -3.09 2.40 -4.91
N SER A 68 -1.98 1.71 -5.19
CA SER A 68 -0.96 1.46 -4.18
C SER A 68 -0.18 2.73 -3.86
N SER A 69 -0.19 3.10 -2.58
CA SER A 69 0.46 4.32 -2.07
C SER A 69 1.44 3.95 -0.97
N VAL A 70 2.46 4.79 -0.78
CA VAL A 70 3.45 4.63 0.31
C VAL A 70 2.80 4.44 1.69
N SER A 71 1.65 5.06 1.96
CA SER A 71 0.89 4.86 3.20
C SER A 71 0.34 3.44 3.39
N GLN A 72 0.07 2.71 2.31
CA GLN A 72 -0.37 1.31 2.38
C GLN A 72 0.78 0.37 2.74
N SER A 73 2.02 0.68 2.32
CA SER A 73 3.20 -0.13 2.68
C SER A 73 3.37 -0.27 4.18
N LEU A 74 3.28 0.84 4.93
CA LEU A 74 3.41 0.79 6.39
C LEU A 74 2.30 -0.03 7.03
N PHE A 75 1.06 0.17 6.58
CA PHE A 75 -0.07 -0.61 7.09
C PHE A 75 0.12 -2.12 6.85
N LEU A 76 0.62 -2.51 5.67
CA LEU A 76 0.92 -3.91 5.38
C LEU A 76 2.07 -4.44 6.24
N MET A 77 3.12 -3.65 6.45
CA MET A 77 4.23 -4.04 7.34
C MET A 77 3.74 -4.22 8.79
N ASP A 78 2.91 -3.31 9.31
CA ASP A 78 2.30 -3.41 10.65
C ASP A 78 1.47 -4.71 10.77
N ALA A 79 0.63 -5.00 9.77
CA ALA A 79 -0.19 -6.21 9.76
C ALA A 79 0.65 -7.50 9.71
N LEU A 80 1.73 -7.50 8.93
CA LEU A 80 2.65 -8.64 8.82
C LEU A 80 3.49 -8.83 10.09
N LEU A 81 3.96 -7.75 10.73
CA LEU A 81 4.64 -7.81 12.03
C LEU A 81 3.72 -8.40 13.10
N PHE A 82 2.46 -7.94 13.16
CA PHE A 82 1.46 -8.52 14.06
C PHE A 82 1.22 -10.01 13.80
N HIS A 83 1.19 -10.42 12.53
CA HIS A 83 1.07 -11.84 12.15
C HIS A 83 2.27 -12.67 12.62
N TYR A 84 3.50 -12.16 12.46
CA TYR A 84 4.70 -12.80 12.99
C TYR A 84 4.63 -12.96 14.52
N GLU A 85 4.29 -11.90 15.25
CA GLU A 85 4.20 -11.92 16.72
C GLU A 85 3.15 -12.92 17.21
N SER A 86 1.97 -12.90 16.58
CA SER A 86 0.91 -13.87 16.85
C SER A 86 1.35 -15.31 16.59
N ALA A 87 2.11 -15.53 15.52
CA ALA A 87 2.65 -16.85 15.18
C ALA A 87 3.73 -17.30 16.17
N LYS A 88 4.62 -16.41 16.64
CA LYS A 88 5.58 -16.70 17.71
C LYS A 88 4.87 -17.20 18.96
N VAL A 89 3.81 -16.50 19.41
CA VAL A 89 3.03 -16.91 20.59
C VAL A 89 2.41 -18.30 20.40
N ARG A 90 1.86 -18.58 19.21
CA ARG A 90 1.22 -19.87 18.89
C ARG A 90 2.22 -21.03 18.88
N HIS A 91 3.37 -20.84 18.27
CA HIS A 91 4.38 -21.89 18.12
C HIS A 91 5.29 -22.05 19.35
N SER A 92 5.19 -21.16 20.35
CA SER A 92 5.91 -21.25 21.63
C SER A 92 5.13 -21.94 22.75
N GLN A 93 3.86 -22.30 22.54
CA GLN A 93 3.07 -22.96 23.59
C GLN A 93 3.55 -24.41 23.82
N PRO A 94 3.56 -24.91 25.07
CA PRO A 94 4.07 -26.25 25.39
C PRO A 94 3.43 -27.42 24.63
N GLY A 95 2.18 -27.26 24.16
CA GLY A 95 1.44 -28.29 23.39
C GLY A 95 1.55 -28.17 21.87
N SER A 96 2.10 -27.07 21.36
CA SER A 96 2.25 -26.80 19.92
C SER A 96 3.65 -26.31 19.56
N MET A 97 4.63 -26.63 20.41
CA MET A 97 6.01 -26.19 20.26
C MET A 97 6.61 -26.77 18.98
N ASP A 98 6.96 -25.90 18.05
CA ASP A 98 7.60 -26.27 16.78
C ASP A 98 8.84 -25.41 16.60
N THR A 99 9.99 -25.95 17.03
CA THR A 99 11.27 -25.22 17.02
C THR A 99 11.70 -24.81 15.61
N ARG A 100 11.39 -25.62 14.59
CA ARG A 100 11.73 -25.31 13.19
C ARG A 100 10.93 -24.11 12.70
N MET A 101 9.62 -24.11 12.94
CA MET A 101 8.76 -22.96 12.61
C MET A 101 9.14 -21.72 13.41
N LEU A 102 9.36 -21.85 14.73
CA LEU A 102 9.74 -20.73 15.59
C LEU A 102 11.00 -20.02 15.08
N HIS A 103 12.06 -20.79 14.80
CA HIS A 103 13.30 -20.21 14.30
C HIS A 103 13.08 -19.47 12.97
N ALA A 104 12.33 -20.06 12.04
CA ALA A 104 12.02 -19.41 10.76
C ALA A 104 11.19 -18.12 10.94
N ILE A 105 10.22 -18.13 11.85
CA ILE A 105 9.36 -16.98 12.18
C ILE A 105 10.19 -15.87 12.84
N GLU A 106 11.09 -16.20 13.77
CA GLU A 106 11.99 -15.23 14.40
C GLU A 106 12.93 -14.58 13.39
N MET A 107 13.54 -15.37 12.51
CA MET A 107 14.40 -14.86 11.46
C MET A 107 13.64 -13.97 10.47
N GLY A 108 12.44 -14.39 10.04
CA GLY A 108 11.60 -13.59 9.16
C GLY A 108 11.16 -12.27 9.80
N TRP A 109 10.76 -12.30 11.07
CA TRP A 109 10.40 -11.10 11.82
C TRP A 109 11.57 -10.13 11.93
N PHE A 110 12.78 -10.62 12.23
CA PHE A 110 13.98 -9.77 12.32
C PHE A 110 14.26 -9.05 11.00
N VAL A 111 14.09 -9.73 9.87
CA VAL A 111 14.26 -9.11 8.55
C VAL A 111 13.19 -8.06 8.29
N LEU A 112 11.92 -8.34 8.59
CA LEU A 112 10.83 -7.39 8.39
C LEU A 112 10.98 -6.16 9.29
N ASP A 113 11.29 -6.36 10.57
CA ASP A 113 11.51 -5.31 11.57
C ASP A 113 12.67 -4.37 11.17
N LYS A 114 13.74 -4.93 10.62
CA LYS A 114 14.84 -4.15 10.05
C LYS A 114 14.34 -3.18 8.98
N TYR A 115 13.59 -3.67 7.98
CA TYR A 115 13.09 -2.81 6.90
C TYR A 115 12.04 -1.81 7.39
N TYR A 116 11.21 -2.21 8.34
CA TYR A 116 10.24 -1.33 8.99
C TYR A 116 10.95 -0.18 9.73
N THR A 117 12.01 -0.47 10.48
CA THR A 117 12.82 0.54 11.18
C THR A 117 13.46 1.53 10.21
N MET A 118 13.90 1.09 9.04
CA MET A 118 14.45 2.01 8.01
C MET A 118 13.42 3.03 7.49
N THR A 119 12.11 2.81 7.70
CA THR A 119 11.08 3.79 7.32
C THR A 119 11.03 4.99 8.26
N GLU A 120 11.55 4.86 9.49
CA GLU A 120 11.68 5.96 10.45
C GLU A 120 12.53 7.10 9.87
N ASP A 121 13.63 6.74 9.19
CA ASP A 121 14.59 7.70 8.62
C ASP A 121 14.07 8.43 7.37
N VAL A 122 12.89 8.05 6.85
CA VAL A 122 12.34 8.57 5.60
C VAL A 122 11.01 9.30 5.87
N PRO A 123 11.03 10.65 5.97
CA PRO A 123 9.85 11.44 6.35
C PRO A 123 8.61 11.26 5.47
N VAL A 124 8.80 10.81 4.22
CA VAL A 124 7.73 10.61 3.24
C VAL A 124 6.71 9.57 3.74
N TYR A 125 7.14 8.52 4.44
CA TYR A 125 6.22 7.52 4.98
C TYR A 125 5.32 8.10 6.07
N ALA A 126 5.91 8.84 7.01
CA ALA A 126 5.18 9.54 8.07
C ALA A 126 4.22 10.60 7.48
N ALA A 127 4.68 11.38 6.51
CA ALA A 127 3.87 12.37 5.83
C ALA A 127 2.67 11.74 5.11
N ALA A 128 2.86 10.59 4.45
CA ALA A 128 1.78 9.88 3.78
C ALA A 128 0.69 9.42 4.76
N LEU A 129 1.05 8.94 5.95
CA LEU A 129 0.09 8.58 7.01
C LEU A 129 -0.65 9.80 7.58
N LEU A 130 0.07 10.89 7.81
CA LEU A 130 -0.50 12.13 8.34
C LEU A 130 -1.46 12.80 7.36
N LEU A 131 -1.18 12.70 6.06
CA LEU A 131 -2.01 13.26 4.99
C LEU A 131 -3.19 12.36 4.64
N ASP A 132 -3.25 11.12 5.16
CA ASP A 132 -4.42 10.25 4.99
C ASP A 132 -5.57 10.73 5.90
N PRO A 133 -6.72 11.17 5.33
CA PRO A 133 -7.83 11.69 6.12
C PRO A 133 -8.42 10.67 7.11
N SER A 134 -8.30 9.37 6.82
CA SER A 134 -8.80 8.28 7.66
C SER A 134 -7.87 7.90 8.82
N LYS A 135 -6.65 8.42 8.83
CA LYS A 135 -5.60 8.07 9.80
C LYS A 135 -5.17 9.28 10.62
N ARG A 136 -4.65 10.30 9.93
CA ARG A 136 -4.13 11.55 10.52
C ARG A 136 -3.15 11.25 11.67
N LEU A 137 -3.05 12.14 12.66
CA LEU A 137 -2.17 11.95 13.82
C LEU A 137 -2.58 10.75 14.69
N ALA A 138 -3.86 10.39 14.70
CA ALA A 138 -4.38 9.30 15.54
C ALA A 138 -3.70 7.96 15.22
N TYR A 139 -3.44 7.68 13.95
CA TYR A 139 -2.73 6.45 13.56
C TYR A 139 -1.29 6.41 14.07
N ILE A 140 -0.56 7.53 13.99
CA ILE A 140 0.82 7.58 14.52
C ILE A 140 0.80 7.29 16.03
N GLN A 141 -0.12 7.91 16.76
CA GLN A 141 -0.20 7.76 18.21
C GLN A 141 -0.57 6.34 18.66
N GLN A 142 -1.34 5.61 17.85
CA GLN A 142 -1.82 4.27 18.19
C GLN A 142 -0.97 3.14 17.59
N GLY A 143 -0.50 3.30 16.36
CA GLY A 143 0.16 2.26 15.57
C GLY A 143 1.68 2.31 15.62
N LEU A 144 2.29 3.49 15.74
CA LEU A 144 3.75 3.61 15.74
C LEU A 144 4.35 3.60 17.15
N PRO A 145 5.61 3.16 17.31
CA PRO A 145 6.35 3.30 18.56
C PRO A 145 6.40 4.76 19.03
N ARG A 146 6.23 4.98 20.35
CA ARG A 146 6.23 6.33 20.94
C ARG A 146 7.50 7.13 20.64
N ALA A 147 8.65 6.45 20.53
CA ALA A 147 9.92 7.08 20.19
C ALA A 147 9.91 7.75 18.82
N TRP A 148 9.10 7.25 17.88
CA TRP A 148 9.05 7.74 16.51
C TRP A 148 8.09 8.92 16.31
N HIS A 149 7.19 9.16 17.27
CA HIS A 149 6.10 10.13 17.10
C HIS A 149 6.62 11.53 16.80
N GLU A 150 7.57 12.02 17.60
CA GLU A 150 8.10 13.37 17.44
C GLU A 150 8.89 13.52 16.13
N THR A 151 9.77 12.56 15.82
CA THR A 151 10.57 12.54 14.59
C THR A 151 9.69 12.49 13.34
N ALA A 152 8.67 11.63 13.33
CA ALA A 152 7.73 11.48 12.23
C ALA A 152 6.94 12.77 11.96
N ILE A 153 6.44 13.42 13.02
CA ILE A 153 5.69 14.66 12.91
C ILE A 153 6.61 15.81 12.49
N ALA A 154 7.82 15.89 13.04
CA ALA A 154 8.81 16.90 12.68
C ALA A 154 9.21 16.79 11.20
N GLY A 155 9.57 15.59 10.74
CA GLY A 155 9.95 15.37 9.34
C GLY A 155 8.84 15.76 8.34
N ALA A 156 7.58 15.42 8.64
CA ALA A 156 6.46 15.84 7.79
C ALA A 156 6.25 17.36 7.78
N ARG A 157 6.43 18.02 8.93
CA ARG A 157 6.37 19.49 9.04
C ARG A 157 7.51 20.16 8.27
N ASP A 158 8.70 19.61 8.32
CA ASP A 158 9.86 20.16 7.61
C ASP A 158 9.64 20.13 6.10
N VAL A 159 9.13 19.02 5.55
CA VAL A 159 8.74 18.92 4.13
C VAL A 159 7.68 19.98 3.79
N TRP A 160 6.65 20.12 4.62
CA TRP A 160 5.61 21.14 4.42
C TRP A 160 6.17 22.57 4.39
N MET A 161 7.00 22.94 5.37
CA MET A 161 7.57 24.28 5.49
C MET A 161 8.54 24.58 4.34
N ALA A 162 9.37 23.61 3.96
CA ALA A 162 10.39 23.79 2.93
C ALA A 162 9.79 23.93 1.51
N GLU A 163 8.80 23.10 1.16
CA GLU A 163 8.37 22.95 -0.23
C GLU A 163 6.97 23.48 -0.53
N TYR A 164 6.05 23.49 0.45
CA TYR A 164 4.62 23.71 0.18
C TYR A 164 4.04 24.97 0.81
N GLN A 165 4.49 25.36 2.00
CA GLN A 165 3.95 26.51 2.74
C GLN A 165 4.11 27.82 1.95
N GLY A 166 5.20 27.98 1.19
CA GLY A 166 5.49 29.17 0.40
C GLY A 166 4.80 29.22 -0.97
N LEU A 167 4.13 28.14 -1.42
CA LEU A 167 3.62 28.05 -2.78
C LEU A 167 2.55 29.12 -3.04
N ALA A 168 2.65 29.78 -4.19
CA ALA A 168 1.63 30.69 -4.66
C ALA A 168 0.36 29.90 -4.95
N ILE A 169 -0.75 30.30 -4.34
CA ILE A 169 -2.06 29.70 -4.61
C ILE A 169 -2.48 30.15 -6.00
N SER A 170 -2.17 29.34 -7.02
CA SER A 170 -2.65 29.58 -8.38
C SER A 170 -4.16 29.36 -8.39
N LYS A 171 -4.91 30.43 -8.67
CA LYS A 171 -6.33 30.31 -9.01
C LYS A 171 -6.41 29.72 -10.41
N GLU A 172 -6.16 28.43 -10.55
CA GLU A 172 -6.32 27.75 -11.83
C GLU A 172 -7.74 28.04 -12.34
N PRO A 173 -7.93 28.52 -13.58
CA PRO A 173 -9.25 28.84 -14.09
C PRO A 173 -10.05 27.56 -14.10
N GLN A 174 -11.00 27.48 -13.18
CA GLN A 174 -12.02 26.44 -13.13
C GLN A 174 -12.55 26.26 -14.56
N ARG A 175 -12.19 25.14 -15.23
CA ARG A 175 -12.93 24.70 -16.41
C ARG A 175 -14.31 24.33 -15.91
N ARG A 176 -15.20 25.32 -15.84
CA ARG A 176 -16.63 25.08 -15.69
C ARG A 176 -17.01 24.08 -16.79
N PRO A 177 -17.66 22.96 -16.47
CA PRO A 177 -18.39 22.21 -17.48
C PRO A 177 -19.24 23.21 -18.27
N ALA A 178 -19.22 23.12 -19.60
CA ALA A 178 -20.07 23.95 -20.43
C ALA A 178 -21.51 23.88 -19.89
N PRO A 179 -22.22 25.00 -19.74
CA PRO A 179 -23.58 24.99 -19.21
C PRO A 179 -24.43 24.06 -20.08
N LEU A 180 -24.96 22.99 -19.50
CA LEU A 180 -26.05 22.24 -20.10
C LEU A 180 -27.23 23.21 -20.31
N PRO A 181 -28.00 23.08 -21.41
CA PRO A 181 -29.14 23.97 -21.65
C PRO A 181 -30.12 23.90 -20.47
N SER A 182 -30.34 25.06 -19.83
CA SER A 182 -31.22 25.23 -18.66
C SER A 182 -32.64 24.71 -18.96
N LYS A 183 -33.12 23.79 -18.10
CA LYS A 183 -34.55 23.52 -17.96
C LYS A 183 -35.13 24.61 -17.04
N LYS A 184 -35.88 25.54 -17.64
CA LYS A 184 -36.82 26.50 -17.05
C LYS A 184 -36.64 26.73 -15.54
N ASP A 185 -35.90 27.78 -15.21
CA ASP A 185 -35.69 28.31 -13.87
C ASP A 185 -37.03 28.80 -13.27
N GLY A 186 -37.69 27.96 -12.48
CA GLY A 186 -38.87 28.30 -11.68
C GLY A 186 -38.49 29.05 -10.39
N GLN A 187 -39.45 29.76 -9.79
CA GLN A 187 -39.25 30.62 -8.60
C GLN A 187 -38.57 29.92 -7.41
N LEU A 188 -38.65 28.59 -7.31
CA LEU A 188 -37.94 27.79 -6.30
C LEU A 188 -36.42 27.85 -6.44
N SER A 189 -35.88 27.99 -7.65
CA SER A 189 -34.42 28.12 -7.87
C SER A 189 -33.86 29.44 -7.31
N PHE A 190 -34.65 30.53 -7.39
CA PHE A 190 -34.34 31.80 -6.76
C PHE A 190 -34.42 31.72 -5.24
N LEU A 191 -35.42 31.00 -4.70
CA LEU A 191 -35.55 30.76 -3.26
C LEU A 191 -34.37 29.92 -2.73
N PHE A 192 -34.01 28.82 -3.39
CA PHE A 192 -32.82 28.03 -3.02
C PHE A 192 -31.55 28.87 -3.03
N ARG A 193 -31.34 29.70 -4.06
CA ARG A 193 -30.18 30.58 -4.15
C ARG A 193 -30.17 31.74 -3.14
N SER A 194 -31.34 32.14 -2.65
CA SER A 194 -31.48 33.17 -1.61
C SER A 194 -31.28 32.64 -0.19
N ILE A 195 -31.48 31.33 0.02
CA ILE A 195 -31.24 30.63 1.30
C ILE A 195 -29.85 29.97 1.32
N GLU A 196 -29.21 29.81 0.16
CA GLU A 196 -27.85 29.31 0.02
C GLU A 196 -26.87 30.22 0.75
N VAL A 197 -26.54 29.85 1.98
CA VAL A 197 -25.51 30.49 2.79
C VAL A 197 -24.18 30.23 2.09
N LYS A 198 -23.75 31.17 1.26
CA LYS A 198 -22.36 31.23 0.79
C LYS A 198 -21.49 31.53 2.01
N GLN A 199 -21.08 30.49 2.73
CA GLN A 199 -19.94 30.59 3.63
C GLN A 199 -18.70 30.88 2.79
N LYS A 200 -18.51 32.17 2.52
CA LYS A 200 -17.29 32.73 2.00
C LYS A 200 -16.32 32.87 3.17
N ALA A 201 -15.71 31.77 3.55
CA ALA A 201 -14.51 31.76 4.36
C ALA A 201 -13.64 30.60 3.88
N ILE A 202 -12.90 30.84 2.79
CA ILE A 202 -11.60 30.18 2.64
C ILE A 202 -10.76 30.85 3.73
N SER A 203 -10.88 30.39 4.97
CA SER A 203 -9.95 30.79 6.01
C SER A 203 -8.61 30.21 5.60
N THR A 204 -7.65 31.05 5.25
CA THR A 204 -6.27 30.65 4.93
C THR A 204 -5.61 29.84 6.08
N ASP A 205 -6.20 29.87 7.27
CA ASP A 205 -5.81 29.10 8.45
C ASP A 205 -6.17 27.59 8.38
N SER A 206 -7.10 27.18 7.49
CA SER A 206 -7.43 25.76 7.27
C SER A 206 -6.38 25.03 6.42
N ASP A 207 -5.67 25.74 5.54
CA ASP A 207 -4.61 25.19 4.68
C ASP A 207 -3.26 25.09 5.43
N ASN A 208 -3.33 24.56 6.65
CA ASN A 208 -2.19 24.34 7.53
C ASN A 208 -2.13 22.86 7.88
N LEU A 209 -0.99 22.21 7.58
CA LEU A 209 -0.73 20.82 7.94
C LEU A 209 -1.05 20.54 9.41
N GLY A 210 -0.66 21.43 10.32
CA GLY A 210 -0.90 21.28 11.75
C GLY A 210 -2.38 21.20 12.12
N SER A 211 -3.23 22.00 11.48
CA SER A 211 -4.68 21.96 11.74
C SER A 211 -5.29 20.66 11.21
N PHE A 212 -4.88 20.24 10.01
CA PHE A 212 -5.38 19.03 9.38
C PHE A 212 -5.02 17.76 10.15
N ILE A 213 -3.75 17.59 10.57
CA ILE A 213 -3.31 16.34 11.21
C ILE A 213 -3.91 16.14 12.61
N ASN A 214 -4.21 17.23 13.33
CA ASN A 214 -4.78 17.16 14.67
C ASN A 214 -6.31 16.99 14.66
N ALA A 215 -6.95 17.12 13.49
CA ALA A 215 -8.38 16.91 13.37
C ALA A 215 -8.72 15.40 13.46
N LEU A 216 -9.95 15.09 13.88
CA LEU A 216 -10.43 13.71 14.01
C LEU A 216 -10.36 12.96 12.66
N PRO A 217 -9.97 11.67 12.64
CA PRO A 217 -10.03 10.86 11.43
C PRO A 217 -11.41 10.88 10.78
N LEU A 218 -11.43 10.89 9.43
CA LEU A 218 -12.64 10.91 8.62
C LEU A 218 -12.88 9.55 7.98
N GLU A 219 -14.13 9.11 7.98
CA GLU A 219 -14.54 7.98 7.12
C GLU A 219 -14.56 8.45 5.66
N ILE A 220 -13.71 7.84 4.83
CA ILE A 220 -13.62 8.12 3.41
C ILE A 220 -14.16 6.93 2.61
N ASP A 221 -14.90 7.23 1.55
CA ASP A 221 -15.51 6.27 0.61
C ASP A 221 -14.56 5.85 -0.52
N CYS A 222 -13.36 6.42 -0.57
CA CYS A 222 -12.40 6.29 -1.65
C CYS A 222 -10.96 6.30 -1.09
N THR A 223 -9.98 6.17 -1.97
CA THR A 223 -8.57 6.23 -1.56
C THR A 223 -8.18 7.65 -1.13
N PRO A 224 -7.18 7.82 -0.24
CA PRO A 224 -6.72 9.14 0.17
C PRO A 224 -6.33 10.05 -1.01
N LEU A 225 -5.69 9.49 -2.04
CA LEU A 225 -5.29 10.23 -3.25
C LEU A 225 -6.50 10.73 -4.06
N GLU A 226 -7.54 9.91 -4.20
CA GLU A 226 -8.79 10.31 -4.85
C GLU A 226 -9.51 11.39 -4.06
N TRP A 227 -9.54 11.26 -2.73
CA TRP A 227 -10.13 12.24 -1.83
C TRP A 227 -9.47 13.62 -2.00
N TRP A 228 -8.13 13.67 -1.97
CA TRP A 228 -7.36 14.91 -2.21
C TRP A 228 -7.49 15.45 -3.65
N SER A 229 -7.87 14.59 -4.60
CA SER A 229 -8.11 14.99 -5.97
C SER A 229 -9.48 15.62 -6.22
N ARG A 230 -10.41 15.55 -5.26
CA ARG A 230 -11.72 16.20 -5.35
C ARG A 230 -11.58 17.73 -5.36
N LEU A 231 -12.37 18.38 -6.20
CA LEU A 231 -12.35 19.86 -6.37
C LEU A 231 -12.61 20.60 -5.06
N GLU A 232 -13.52 20.08 -4.23
CA GLU A 232 -13.85 20.64 -2.92
C GLU A 232 -12.63 20.67 -2.00
N GLN A 233 -11.87 19.58 -1.93
CA GLN A 233 -10.68 19.47 -1.08
C GLN A 233 -9.55 20.34 -1.61
N ARG A 234 -9.35 20.40 -2.93
CA ARG A 234 -8.36 21.32 -3.53
C ARG A 234 -8.72 22.79 -3.32
N ALA A 235 -10.01 23.13 -3.26
CA ALA A 235 -10.46 24.49 -2.98
C ALA A 235 -10.31 24.86 -1.49
N GLN A 236 -10.54 23.90 -0.58
CA GLN A 236 -10.40 24.08 0.86
C GLN A 236 -8.94 24.09 1.33
N TYR A 237 -8.09 23.29 0.68
CA TYR A 237 -6.70 23.03 1.04
C TYR A 237 -5.77 23.18 -0.17
N PRO A 238 -5.60 24.39 -0.72
CA PRO A 238 -4.90 24.57 -1.99
C PRO A 238 -3.43 24.13 -1.97
N ARG A 239 -2.69 24.33 -0.88
CA ARG A 239 -1.28 23.89 -0.77
C ARG A 239 -1.19 22.48 -0.22
N LEU A 240 -2.00 22.15 0.79
CA LEU A 240 -1.95 20.84 1.43
C LEU A 240 -2.44 19.72 0.51
N SER A 241 -3.43 19.98 -0.34
CA SER A 241 -3.82 19.01 -1.39
C SER A 241 -2.71 18.75 -2.39
N ARG A 242 -1.86 19.75 -2.68
CA ARG A 242 -0.71 19.57 -3.56
C ARG A 242 0.32 18.63 -2.93
N MET A 243 0.71 18.89 -1.69
CA MET A 243 1.61 18.01 -0.92
C MET A 243 1.06 16.59 -0.83
N ALA A 244 -0.24 16.45 -0.52
CA ALA A 244 -0.88 15.15 -0.42
C ALA A 244 -0.88 14.40 -1.74
N ILE A 245 -1.18 15.05 -2.86
CA ILE A 245 -1.14 14.40 -4.18
C ILE A 245 0.29 14.00 -4.52
N ASP A 246 1.27 14.88 -4.33
CA ASP A 246 2.66 14.62 -4.69
C ASP A 246 3.24 13.45 -3.87
N ILE A 247 2.90 13.34 -2.57
CA ILE A 247 3.36 12.25 -1.69
C ILE A 247 2.55 10.95 -1.88
N LEU A 248 1.22 11.02 -1.91
CA LEU A 248 0.36 9.83 -1.97
C LEU A 248 0.34 9.17 -3.36
N SER A 249 0.78 9.89 -4.39
CA SER A 249 0.95 9.32 -5.74
C SER A 249 2.28 8.57 -5.92
N VAL A 250 3.18 8.62 -4.94
CA VAL A 250 4.37 7.77 -4.94
C VAL A 250 3.91 6.31 -4.81
N PRO A 251 4.21 5.44 -5.80
CA PRO A 251 3.83 4.05 -5.72
C PRO A 251 4.63 3.37 -4.60
N SER A 252 3.97 2.50 -3.85
CA SER A 252 4.61 1.70 -2.80
C SER A 252 5.61 0.69 -3.34
N GLU A 253 5.44 0.25 -4.59
CA GLU A 253 6.21 -0.81 -5.22
C GLU A 253 6.50 -0.52 -6.70
N SER A 254 7.60 -1.03 -7.23
CA SER A 254 7.94 -1.00 -8.66
C SER A 254 7.09 -1.97 -9.52
N ALA A 255 6.03 -2.54 -8.99
CA ALA A 255 5.25 -3.58 -9.66
C ALA A 255 4.48 -3.07 -10.89
N GLU A 256 4.05 -1.81 -10.91
CA GLU A 256 3.37 -1.22 -12.07
C GLU A 256 4.24 -1.19 -13.34
N PRO A 257 5.49 -0.70 -13.31
CA PRO A 257 6.40 -0.83 -14.45
C PRO A 257 6.67 -2.30 -14.79
N GLU A 258 6.85 -3.20 -13.82
CA GLU A 258 7.09 -4.63 -14.10
C GLU A 258 5.91 -5.32 -14.80
N ARG A 259 4.67 -4.97 -14.45
CA ARG A 259 3.46 -5.45 -15.14
C ARG A 259 3.40 -4.93 -16.57
N ALA A 260 3.73 -3.66 -16.78
CA ALA A 260 3.80 -3.07 -18.12
C ALA A 260 4.92 -3.72 -18.96
N PHE A 261 6.10 -3.97 -18.39
CA PHE A 261 7.22 -4.65 -19.04
C PHE A 261 6.91 -6.13 -19.32
N SER A 262 6.28 -6.83 -18.38
CA SER A 262 5.85 -8.22 -18.55
C SER A 262 4.71 -8.36 -19.57
N GLY A 263 3.86 -7.33 -19.69
CA GLY A 263 2.87 -7.20 -20.74
C GLY A 263 3.51 -6.95 -22.11
N ALA A 264 4.46 -6.00 -22.19
CA ALA A 264 5.22 -5.69 -23.40
C ALA A 264 6.05 -6.89 -23.91
N ARG A 265 6.46 -7.79 -23.01
CA ARG A 265 7.10 -9.08 -23.35
C ARG A 265 6.21 -9.98 -24.22
N ARG A 266 4.87 -9.82 -24.19
CA ARG A 266 3.95 -10.60 -25.03
C ARG A 266 3.75 -10.00 -26.42
N THR A 267 3.99 -8.70 -26.58
CA THR A 267 3.94 -8.01 -27.88
C THR A 267 5.26 -8.09 -28.64
N ALA A 268 6.37 -8.43 -27.97
CA ALA A 268 7.63 -8.78 -28.60
C ALA A 268 7.69 -10.30 -28.87
N SER A 269 7.56 -10.73 -30.13
CA SER A 269 7.81 -12.14 -30.47
C SER A 269 9.28 -12.49 -30.28
N TRP A 270 9.57 -13.75 -29.90
CA TRP A 270 10.92 -14.27 -29.71
C TRP A 270 11.85 -14.04 -30.91
N ASP A 271 11.30 -13.95 -32.12
CA ASP A 271 12.04 -13.76 -33.36
C ASP A 271 12.41 -12.31 -33.69
N ARG A 272 11.91 -11.30 -32.94
CA ARG A 272 12.22 -9.87 -33.19
C ARG A 272 13.05 -9.26 -32.07
N LEU A 273 14.25 -9.79 -31.86
CA LEU A 273 15.29 -9.24 -30.98
C LEU A 273 15.90 -7.92 -31.52
N ARG A 274 15.09 -6.89 -31.77
CA ARG A 274 15.56 -5.48 -31.83
C ARG A 274 14.41 -4.49 -31.89
N ILE A 275 13.66 -4.36 -30.80
CA ILE A 275 12.95 -3.09 -30.54
C ILE A 275 13.98 -2.12 -29.96
N THR A 276 14.38 -1.13 -30.75
CA THR A 276 15.30 -0.08 -30.29
C THR A 276 14.68 0.70 -29.12
N CYS A 277 15.47 1.18 -28.15
CA CYS A 277 14.97 1.94 -26.99
C CYS A 277 14.00 3.09 -27.34
N LYS A 278 14.15 3.68 -28.54
CA LYS A 278 13.24 4.73 -29.04
C LYS A 278 11.80 4.24 -29.32
N ARG A 279 11.60 2.96 -29.65
CA ARG A 279 10.27 2.37 -29.86
C ARG A 279 9.66 1.81 -28.58
N LEU A 280 10.48 1.31 -27.63
CA LEU A 280 10.02 0.88 -26.31
C LEU A 280 9.36 2.00 -25.51
N LYS A 281 9.83 3.25 -25.65
CA LYS A 281 9.22 4.42 -24.97
C LYS A 281 7.82 4.82 -25.50
N LYS A 282 7.37 4.26 -26.63
CA LYS A 282 6.11 4.64 -27.30
C LYS A 282 5.02 3.57 -27.15
N VAL A 283 5.36 2.41 -26.62
CA VAL A 283 4.44 1.29 -26.32
C VAL A 283 4.08 1.38 -24.86
#